data_AF-A0A529U5B8-F1
#
_entry.id   AF-A0A529U5B8-F1
#
_cell.length_a   1.000
_cell.length_b   1.000
_cell.length_c   1.000
_cell.angle_alpha   90.00
_cell.angle_beta   90.00
_cell.angle_gamma   90.00
#
_symmetry.space_group_name_H-M   'P 1'
#
loop_
_entity.id
_entity.type
_entity.pdbx_description
1 polymer ?
#
loop_
_entity_poly.entity_id
_entity_poly.type
_entity_poly.pdbx_seq_one_letter_code
_entity_poly.pdbx_strand_id
1 'polypeptide(L)'
;MQVQSGYWWARIFSDSAEPEIIYIGNFEGEQIATRMGDDWPYNLIECDLLMPIDTSIWPQKGKLIEDELLDEHYTVDPTTIADGYWWAIIAEDFQPLIVRVERGAVYRLDCEDSFDNFEFMMPIDTTAWPRE
;
A
#
# COMPACT_ATOMS: atom_id res chain seq x y z
N MET A 1 21.55 -4.14 -10.56
CA MET A 1 21.49 -3.55 -9.21
C MET A 1 20.29 -4.15 -8.54
N GLN A 2 20.44 -4.81 -7.39
CA GLN A 2 19.31 -5.41 -6.68
C GLN A 2 18.77 -4.38 -5.67
N VAL A 3 17.51 -4.02 -5.81
CA VAL A 3 16.81 -3.07 -4.93
C VAL A 3 16.13 -3.85 -3.79
N GLN A 4 15.97 -3.24 -2.62
CA GLN A 4 15.21 -3.86 -1.54
C GLN A 4 13.73 -4.02 -1.94
N SER A 5 13.20 -5.24 -1.81
CA SER A 5 11.77 -5.52 -1.98
C SER A 5 10.93 -4.90 -0.87
N GLY A 6 9.69 -4.52 -1.18
CA GLY A 6 8.77 -3.87 -0.25
C GLY A 6 8.11 -2.64 -0.87
N TYR A 7 7.46 -1.83 -0.04
CA TYR A 7 6.82 -0.60 -0.48
C TYR A 7 7.83 0.54 -0.63
N TRP A 8 7.65 1.35 -1.66
CA TRP A 8 8.50 2.48 -1.99
C TRP A 8 7.65 3.67 -2.39
N TRP A 9 8.10 4.86 -2.02
CA TRP A 9 7.74 6.09 -2.71
C TRP A 9 8.52 6.14 -4.03
N ALA A 10 7.80 6.31 -5.13
CA ALA A 10 8.41 6.40 -6.45
C ALA A 10 7.62 7.32 -7.39
N ARG A 11 8.28 7.82 -8.44
CA ARG A 11 7.59 8.44 -9.59
C ARG A 11 7.64 7.47 -10.75
N ILE A 12 6.54 7.37 -11.49
CA ILE A 12 6.47 6.56 -12.71
C ILE A 12 6.60 7.50 -13.90
N PHE A 13 7.65 7.30 -14.71
CA PHE A 13 7.99 8.25 -15.77
C PHE A 13 6.92 8.39 -16.85
N SER A 14 6.05 7.39 -17.01
CA SER A 14 5.01 7.36 -18.04
C SER A 14 3.72 8.09 -17.67
N ASP A 15 3.45 8.35 -16.39
CA ASP A 15 2.06 8.57 -15.95
C ASP A 15 1.86 9.80 -15.05
N SER A 16 2.78 10.08 -14.11
CA SER A 16 2.59 11.16 -13.13
C SER A 16 3.90 11.87 -12.77
N ALA A 17 3.80 13.18 -12.48
CA ALA A 17 4.90 13.95 -11.89
C ALA A 17 4.95 13.78 -10.35
N GLU A 18 3.86 13.30 -9.75
CA GLU A 18 3.72 13.18 -8.31
C GLU A 18 4.23 11.81 -7.83
N PRO A 19 4.92 11.76 -6.68
CA PRO A 19 5.27 10.50 -6.03
C PRO A 19 4.02 9.70 -5.68
N GLU A 20 4.07 8.40 -5.95
CA GLU A 20 3.05 7.43 -5.57
C GLU A 20 3.70 6.28 -4.78
N ILE A 21 2.89 5.53 -4.04
CA ILE A 21 3.36 4.29 -3.43
C ILE A 21 3.31 3.17 -4.47
N ILE A 22 4.41 2.45 -4.60
CA ILE A 22 4.52 1.22 -5.37
C ILE A 22 5.04 0.09 -4.49
N TYR A 23 4.91 -1.15 -4.95
CA TYR A 23 5.54 -2.31 -4.35
C TYR A 23 6.59 -2.91 -5.29
N ILE A 24 7.80 -3.14 -4.77
CA ILE A 24 8.89 -3.81 -5.47
C ILE A 24 8.92 -5.29 -5.07
N GLY A 25 8.64 -6.15 -6.05
CA GLY A 25 8.64 -7.61 -5.90
C GLY A 25 9.66 -8.28 -6.82
N ASN A 26 9.90 -9.58 -6.60
CA ASN A 26 10.58 -10.43 -7.58
C ASN A 26 9.53 -11.29 -8.28
N PHE A 27 9.50 -11.26 -9.61
CA PHE A 27 8.66 -12.12 -10.44
C PHE A 27 9.54 -12.80 -11.49
N GLU A 28 9.51 -14.14 -11.53
CA GLU A 28 10.31 -14.96 -12.47
C GLU A 28 11.82 -14.64 -12.51
N GLY A 29 12.37 -14.12 -11.42
CA GLY A 29 13.80 -13.77 -11.30
C GLY A 29 14.14 -12.33 -11.68
N GLU A 30 13.15 -11.54 -12.08
CA GLU A 30 13.29 -10.11 -12.36
C GLU A 30 12.60 -9.27 -11.28
N GLN A 31 13.17 -8.09 -10.99
CA GLN A 31 12.52 -7.14 -10.09
C GLN A 31 11.58 -6.23 -10.87
N ILE A 32 10.35 -6.17 -10.38
CA ILE A 32 9.26 -5.40 -10.97
C ILE A 32 8.66 -4.46 -9.93
N ALA A 33 8.03 -3.39 -10.41
CA ALA A 33 7.31 -2.41 -9.60
C ALA A 33 5.81 -2.47 -9.91
N THR A 34 4.96 -2.63 -8.90
CA THR A 34 3.50 -2.63 -9.07
C THR A 34 2.92 -1.42 -8.35
N ARG A 35 2.18 -0.57 -9.05
CA ARG A 35 1.36 0.49 -8.45
C ARG A 35 0.00 -0.10 -8.05
N MET A 36 -0.60 0.41 -6.97
CA MET A 36 -1.96 0.00 -6.59
C MET A 36 -2.97 0.32 -7.70
N GLY A 37 -3.82 -0.66 -8.02
CA GLY A 37 -4.85 -0.55 -9.05
C GLY A 37 -4.35 -0.76 -10.49
N ASP A 38 -3.06 -0.92 -10.72
CA ASP A 38 -2.54 -1.20 -12.06
C ASP A 38 -2.63 -2.70 -12.37
N ASP A 39 -3.16 -3.01 -13.56
CA ASP A 39 -3.27 -4.39 -14.06
C ASP A 39 -1.90 -5.02 -14.42
N TRP A 40 -0.89 -4.18 -14.69
CA TRP A 40 0.43 -4.61 -15.14
C TRP A 40 1.55 -3.93 -14.36
N PRO A 41 2.62 -4.67 -14.02
CA PRO A 41 3.77 -4.09 -13.37
C PRO A 41 4.66 -3.31 -14.35
N TYR A 42 5.45 -2.40 -13.80
CA TYR A 42 6.50 -1.65 -14.48
C TYR A 42 7.86 -2.33 -14.31
N ASN A 43 8.75 -2.12 -15.27
CA ASN A 43 10.16 -2.37 -15.07
C ASN A 43 10.74 -1.32 -14.12
N LEU A 44 11.72 -1.69 -13.30
CA LEU A 44 12.35 -0.73 -12.39
C LEU A 44 13.00 0.48 -13.08
N ILE A 45 13.38 0.35 -14.36
CA ILE A 45 13.93 1.47 -15.14
C ILE A 45 12.87 2.54 -15.48
N GLU A 46 11.59 2.21 -15.35
CA GLU A 46 10.46 3.10 -15.59
C GLU A 46 10.07 3.89 -14.33
N CYS A 47 10.76 3.64 -13.21
CA CYS A 47 10.49 4.26 -11.92
C CYS A 47 11.69 5.05 -11.41
N ASP A 48 11.43 6.24 -10.88
CA ASP A 48 12.36 6.98 -10.03
C ASP A 48 12.08 6.62 -8.57
N LEU A 49 12.93 5.80 -7.97
CA LEU A 49 12.77 5.34 -6.59
C LEU A 49 13.27 6.39 -5.61
N LEU A 50 12.37 6.98 -4.84
CA LEU A 50 12.68 8.09 -3.95
C LEU A 50 13.11 7.59 -2.57
N MET A 51 12.28 6.75 -1.94
CA MET A 51 12.50 6.31 -0.57
C MET A 51 11.76 5.01 -0.25
N PRO A 52 12.40 4.03 0.41
CA PRO A 52 11.71 2.85 0.91
C PRO A 52 10.77 3.25 2.06
N ILE A 53 9.60 2.64 2.10
CA ILE A 53 8.66 2.79 3.21
C ILE A 53 9.00 1.76 4.28
N ASP A 54 9.37 2.25 5.47
CA ASP A 54 9.61 1.38 6.62
C ASP A 54 8.27 0.88 7.19
N THR A 55 7.97 -0.38 6.90
CA THR A 55 6.78 -1.07 7.42
C THR A 55 7.08 -1.85 8.70
N SER A 56 8.32 -1.87 9.20
CA SER A 56 8.72 -2.68 10.36
C SER A 56 8.07 -2.22 11.67
N ILE A 57 7.72 -0.93 11.74
CA ILE A 57 7.04 -0.31 12.89
C ILE A 57 5.52 -0.44 12.81
N TRP A 58 4.98 -0.90 11.67
CA TRP A 58 3.54 -1.12 11.55
C TRP A 58 3.14 -2.27 12.46
N PRO A 59 1.86 -2.35 12.86
CA PRO A 59 1.38 -3.52 13.57
C PRO A 59 1.56 -4.75 12.67
N GLN A 60 2.69 -5.42 12.87
CA GLN A 60 3.06 -6.60 12.13
C GLN A 60 2.31 -7.77 12.74
N LYS A 61 1.82 -8.67 11.88
CA LYS A 61 1.21 -9.94 12.28
C LYS A 61 2.11 -10.62 13.31
N GLY A 62 1.59 -10.81 14.52
CA GLY A 62 2.32 -11.32 15.69
C GLY A 62 2.24 -10.45 16.95
N LYS A 63 1.75 -9.20 16.84
CA LYS A 63 1.45 -8.34 18.01
C LYS A 63 -0.03 -8.15 18.31
N LEU A 64 -0.91 -8.55 17.38
CA LEU A 64 -2.36 -8.55 17.56
C LEU A 64 -2.85 -10.00 17.56
N ILE A 65 -3.51 -10.44 18.62
CA ILE A 65 -4.24 -11.72 18.65
C ILE A 65 -5.55 -11.58 17.86
N GLU A 66 -6.16 -12.70 17.45
CA GLU A 66 -7.46 -12.72 16.74
C GLU A 66 -8.51 -11.86 17.49
N ASP A 67 -8.51 -11.89 18.82
CA ASP A 67 -9.39 -11.07 19.66
C ASP A 67 -9.09 -9.55 19.58
N GLU A 68 -7.85 -9.14 19.27
CA GLU A 68 -7.45 -7.73 19.12
C GLU A 68 -7.72 -7.21 17.70
N LEU A 69 -7.75 -8.09 16.69
CA LEU A 69 -8.24 -7.76 15.35
C LEU A 69 -9.78 -7.62 15.34
N LEU A 70 -10.46 -8.44 16.14
CA LEU A 70 -11.91 -8.39 16.35
C LEU A 70 -12.34 -7.30 17.34
N ASP A 71 -11.41 -6.54 17.92
CA ASP A 71 -11.72 -5.43 18.82
C ASP A 71 -12.17 -4.20 18.00
N GLU A 72 -13.40 -3.73 18.26
CA GLU A 72 -14.02 -2.54 17.66
C GLU A 72 -13.21 -1.25 17.89
N HIS A 73 -12.17 -1.29 18.74
CA HIS A 73 -11.26 -0.19 19.01
C HIS A 73 -10.02 -0.12 18.08
N TYR A 74 -9.72 -1.17 17.31
CA TYR A 74 -8.58 -1.19 16.39
C TYR A 74 -8.92 -0.70 14.99
N THR A 75 -10.18 -0.75 14.61
CA THR A 75 -10.66 -0.39 13.29
C THR A 75 -11.13 1.06 13.25
N VAL A 76 -10.78 1.75 12.17
CA VAL A 76 -11.28 3.11 11.89
C VAL A 76 -12.74 3.00 11.47
N ASP A 77 -13.60 3.90 11.96
CA ASP A 77 -14.99 4.00 11.50
C ASP A 77 -15.00 4.14 9.96
N PRO A 78 -15.60 3.19 9.22
CA PRO A 78 -15.59 3.20 7.76
C PRO A 78 -16.14 4.48 7.14
N THR A 79 -17.02 5.19 7.86
CA THR A 79 -17.59 6.46 7.41
C THR A 79 -16.61 7.64 7.47
N THR A 80 -15.46 7.44 8.14
CA THR A 80 -14.41 8.45 8.30
C THR A 80 -13.22 8.22 7.35
N ILE A 81 -13.23 7.14 6.58
CA ILE A 81 -12.21 6.85 5.58
C ILE A 81 -12.32 7.87 4.45
N ALA A 82 -11.20 8.51 4.14
CA ALA A 82 -11.08 9.51 3.08
C ALA A 82 -10.13 9.03 1.98
N ASP A 83 -10.19 9.69 0.83
CA ASP A 83 -9.29 9.44 -0.30
C ASP A 83 -7.82 9.59 0.14
N GLY A 84 -6.97 8.69 -0.35
CA GLY A 84 -5.55 8.66 -0.02
C GLY A 84 -5.01 7.25 0.21
N TYR A 85 -3.79 7.15 0.73
CA TYR A 85 -3.17 5.86 1.05
C TYR A 85 -3.46 5.47 2.48
N TRP A 86 -3.72 4.18 2.69
CA TRP A 86 -4.06 3.62 4.00
C TRP A 86 -3.27 2.35 4.25
N TRP A 87 -2.89 2.15 5.51
CA TRP A 87 -2.55 0.84 6.01
C TRP A 87 -3.85 0.11 6.37
N ALA A 88 -4.01 -1.09 5.84
CA ALA A 88 -5.20 -1.91 6.01
C ALA A 88 -4.84 -3.41 6.14
N ILE A 89 -5.79 -4.18 6.65
CA ILE A 89 -5.73 -5.64 6.75
C ILE A 89 -6.85 -6.22 5.89
N ILE A 90 -6.53 -7.15 4.99
CA ILE A 90 -7.55 -7.89 4.24
C ILE A 90 -8.24 -8.88 5.18
N ALA A 91 -9.56 -8.86 5.24
CA ALA A 91 -10.36 -9.72 6.12
C ALA A 91 -10.22 -11.21 5.78
N GLU A 92 -9.98 -11.56 4.52
CA GLU A 92 -9.92 -12.96 4.07
C GLU A 92 -8.64 -13.70 4.51
N ASP A 93 -7.50 -13.01 4.56
CA ASP A 93 -6.19 -13.64 4.80
C ASP A 93 -5.37 -12.96 5.92
N PHE A 94 -5.92 -11.91 6.51
CA PHE A 94 -5.31 -11.08 7.54
C PHE A 94 -3.90 -10.63 7.13
N GLN A 95 -3.70 -10.29 5.85
CA GLN A 95 -2.45 -9.74 5.38
C GLN A 95 -2.46 -8.21 5.50
N PRO A 96 -1.48 -7.62 6.21
CA PRO A 96 -1.32 -6.18 6.23
C PRO A 96 -0.75 -5.71 4.88
N LEU A 97 -1.34 -4.65 4.33
CA LEU A 97 -0.90 -4.06 3.08
C LEU A 97 -1.16 -2.55 3.06
N ILE A 98 -0.68 -1.91 2.00
CA ILE A 98 -1.07 -0.54 1.66
C ILE A 98 -2.13 -0.62 0.58
N VAL A 99 -3.21 0.11 0.79
CA VAL A 99 -4.24 0.36 -0.22
C VAL A 99 -4.33 1.84 -0.53
N ARG A 100 -4.82 2.16 -1.72
CA ARG A 100 -5.25 3.49 -2.10
C ARG A 100 -6.77 3.53 -2.09
N VAL A 101 -7.34 4.47 -1.36
CA VAL A 101 -8.76 4.78 -1.39
C VAL A 101 -8.98 5.95 -2.34
N GLU A 102 -9.93 5.80 -3.26
CA GLU A 102 -10.35 6.89 -4.12
C GLU A 102 -11.84 6.76 -4.44
N ARG A 103 -12.63 7.80 -4.12
CA ARG A 103 -14.06 7.92 -4.45
C ARG A 103 -14.92 6.72 -4.01
N GLY A 104 -14.57 6.10 -2.90
CA GLY A 104 -15.30 4.94 -2.38
C GLY A 104 -14.92 3.60 -3.04
N ALA A 105 -13.82 3.54 -3.80
CA ALA A 105 -13.15 2.29 -4.20
C ALA A 105 -11.84 2.07 -3.43
N VAL A 106 -11.44 0.81 -3.25
CA VAL A 106 -10.17 0.41 -2.62
C VAL A 106 -9.27 -0.24 -3.66
N TYR A 107 -8.09 0.30 -3.88
CA TYR A 107 -7.10 -0.22 -4.80
C TYR A 107 -5.96 -0.84 -4.01
N ARG A 108 -5.80 -2.16 -4.14
CA ARG A 108 -4.61 -2.88 -3.67
C ARG A 108 -3.65 -3.11 -4.84
N LEU A 109 -2.53 -3.77 -4.60
CA LEU A 109 -1.68 -4.24 -5.69
C LEU A 109 -2.54 -5.10 -6.62
N ASP A 110 -2.42 -4.91 -7.94
CA ASP A 110 -3.07 -5.68 -9.02
C ASP A 110 -4.61 -5.76 -9.07
N CYS A 111 -5.33 -5.07 -8.19
CA CYS A 111 -6.78 -5.26 -8.08
C CYS A 111 -7.52 -4.06 -7.45
N GLU A 112 -8.71 -3.75 -7.99
CA GLU A 112 -9.74 -2.94 -7.34
C GLU A 112 -10.66 -3.86 -6.51
N ASP A 113 -11.00 -3.43 -5.30
CA ASP A 113 -11.73 -4.20 -4.32
C ASP A 113 -12.71 -3.33 -3.51
N SER A 114 -13.60 -3.98 -2.77
CA SER A 114 -14.63 -3.33 -1.95
C SER A 114 -14.12 -3.01 -0.54
N PHE A 115 -14.62 -1.90 0.01
CA PHE A 115 -14.34 -1.44 1.38
C PHE A 115 -14.56 -2.52 2.44
N ASP A 116 -15.63 -3.31 2.30
CA ASP A 116 -16.06 -4.30 3.29
C ASP A 116 -15.05 -5.46 3.46
N ASN A 117 -14.10 -5.61 2.54
CA ASN A 117 -13.05 -6.62 2.61
C ASN A 117 -11.83 -6.18 3.42
N PHE A 118 -11.81 -4.94 3.92
CA PHE A 118 -10.65 -4.37 4.60
C PHE A 118 -11.00 -3.81 5.97
N GLU A 119 -10.12 -4.10 6.91
CA GLU A 119 -10.04 -3.38 8.18
C GLU A 119 -9.01 -2.25 8.00
N PHE A 120 -9.49 -1.01 8.01
CA PHE A 120 -8.66 0.17 7.90
C PHE A 120 -8.14 0.58 9.26
N MET A 121 -6.84 0.91 9.31
CA MET A 121 -6.15 1.06 10.58
C MET A 121 -5.56 2.46 10.75
N MET A 122 -4.82 2.95 9.75
CA MET A 122 -4.29 4.31 9.78
C MET A 122 -4.09 4.89 8.37
N PRO A 123 -4.39 6.19 8.18
CA PRO A 123 -4.02 6.87 6.95
C PRO A 123 -2.49 7.02 6.90
N ILE A 124 -1.93 6.89 5.72
CA ILE A 124 -0.53 7.19 5.44
C ILE A 124 -0.45 8.69 5.15
N ASP A 125 0.33 9.42 5.95
CA ASP A 125 0.55 10.84 5.71
C ASP A 125 1.36 11.05 4.43
N THR A 126 0.69 11.61 3.44
CA THR A 126 1.24 11.94 2.13
C THR A 126 1.71 13.39 2.01
N THR A 127 1.50 14.21 3.04
CA THR A 127 1.82 15.64 2.98
C THR A 127 3.32 15.89 3.04
N ALA A 128 4.07 15.00 3.71
CA ALA A 128 5.51 15.01 3.83
C ALA A 128 6.23 14.26 2.69
N TRP A 129 5.58 14.08 1.54
CA TRP A 129 6.18 13.38 0.39
C TRP A 129 7.57 13.91 0.05
N PRO A 130 8.51 13.01 -0.32
CA PRO A 130 9.76 13.44 -0.93
C PRO A 130 9.42 14.17 -2.25
N ARG A 131 9.50 15.50 -2.23
CA ARG A 131 9.17 16.34 -3.39
C ARG A 131 10.39 16.65 -4.25
N GLU A 132 11.60 16.41 -3.74
CA GLU A 132 12.88 16.73 -4.38
C GLU A 132 13.93 15.66 -4.07
#